data_AF-A0A397A7V2-F1
#
_entry.id   AF-A0A397A7V2-F1
#
_cell.length_a   1.000
_cell.length_b   1.000
_cell.length_c   1.000
_cell.angle_alpha   90.00
_cell.angle_beta   90.00
_cell.angle_gamma   90.00
#
_symmetry.space_group_name_H-M   'P 1'
#
loop_
_entity.id
_entity.type
_entity.pdbx_description
1 polymer ?
#
loop_
_entity_poly.entity_id
_entity_poly.type
_entity_poly.pdbx_seq_one_letter_code
_entity_poly.pdbx_strand_id
1 'polypeptide(L)'
;TGRGFTIKHEKFAELFRFYAFSHFYRGVELVFLLLLFSAYGTFSWCNCSWRVDQLFYNNIEPLPYEWKTRCYNNFYQTCVLPTNQNYGIMSFSLWIIAGTWLWAPFFFNPSGLDWDKCIDDYNDWQNWLTTKNDSSESWFGWWSNELEYLEHSSVSARAVQFLRKCRFLCVAIGIYLQLMYRLFYKDQNKLIVFDLSSKTPGVFLESLKPFIIVAALLVLMLLLVCCGYCASRFSKRSQMKQKKLRKIKFNISFCILVVVLFSFLYLTIMQLFEVFLIIVLSVYWFVQFAIVRLKSNHVVILAMAKSFDRAVGWIVFGPILFIAMFMPFISSFQQRVMFNSAFTSGLEVSKLFSHDVAPSHSIKAKRPKKKKRDE
;
A
#
# COMPACT_ATOMS: atom_id res chain seq x y z
N THR A 1 29.51 -19.50 23.15
CA THR A 1 30.45 -19.54 22.01
C THR A 1 31.00 -18.14 21.77
N GLY A 2 32.27 -17.92 22.08
CA GLY A 2 32.93 -16.60 22.18
C GLY A 2 33.30 -15.91 20.86
N ARG A 3 32.36 -15.80 19.92
CA ARG A 3 32.38 -14.71 18.93
C ARG A 3 31.22 -13.81 19.33
N GLY A 4 31.54 -12.61 19.81
CA GLY A 4 30.57 -11.63 20.29
C GLY A 4 29.63 -11.16 19.19
N PHE A 5 28.64 -11.99 18.85
CA PHE A 5 27.40 -11.53 18.24
C PHE A 5 26.63 -10.79 19.32
N THR A 6 26.96 -9.51 19.49
CA THR A 6 26.12 -8.60 20.27
C THR A 6 24.86 -8.36 19.45
N ILE A 7 23.76 -8.98 19.86
CA ILE A 7 22.46 -8.73 19.24
C ILE A 7 22.12 -7.26 19.52
N LYS A 8 22.14 -6.45 18.47
CA LYS A 8 21.93 -5.00 18.55
C LYS A 8 20.56 -4.67 17.99
N HIS A 9 19.94 -3.66 18.58
CA HIS A 9 18.76 -3.04 18.00
C HIS A 9 19.13 -2.36 16.66
N GLU A 10 18.45 -2.76 15.59
CA GLU A 10 18.57 -2.14 14.28
C GLU A 10 17.45 -1.11 14.07
N LYS A 11 17.83 0.07 13.60
CA LYS A 11 16.86 1.16 13.38
C LYS A 11 15.90 0.82 12.25
N PHE A 12 14.67 1.32 12.31
CA PHE A 12 13.70 1.12 11.24
C PHE A 12 14.20 1.53 9.85
N ALA A 13 14.96 2.63 9.71
CA ALA A 13 15.52 3.03 8.42
C ALA A 13 16.46 1.95 7.83
N GLU A 14 17.27 1.29 8.66
CA GLU A 14 18.14 0.19 8.23
C GLU A 14 17.32 -1.06 7.86
N LEU A 15 16.34 -1.42 8.69
CA LEU A 15 15.42 -2.52 8.37
C LEU A 15 14.70 -2.27 7.04
N PHE A 16 14.27 -1.03 6.79
CA PHE A 16 13.65 -0.66 5.52
C PHE A 16 14.60 -0.84 4.35
N ARG A 17 15.86 -0.38 4.46
CA ARG A 17 16.85 -0.55 3.38
C ARG A 17 17.10 -2.02 3.05
N PHE A 18 17.19 -2.90 4.05
CA PHE A 18 17.43 -4.33 3.83
C PHE A 18 16.21 -5.10 3.32
N TYR A 19 15.01 -4.76 3.81
CA TYR A 19 13.82 -5.59 3.60
C TYR A 19 12.81 -5.01 2.62
N ALA A 20 12.98 -3.77 2.12
CA ALA A 20 12.02 -3.12 1.22
C ALA A 20 11.67 -3.97 -0.01
N PHE A 21 12.63 -4.29 -0.86
CA PHE A 21 12.40 -4.99 -2.13
C PHE A 21 12.12 -6.49 -1.97
N SER A 22 12.67 -7.10 -0.92
CA SER A 22 12.57 -8.54 -0.67
C SER A 22 11.28 -8.92 0.08
N HIS A 23 10.90 -8.15 1.11
CA HIS A 23 9.80 -8.50 2.02
C HIS A 23 8.72 -7.41 2.05
N PHE A 24 9.03 -6.17 2.42
CA PHE A 24 7.99 -5.17 2.70
C PHE A 24 7.10 -4.86 1.49
N TYR A 25 7.69 -4.63 0.31
CA TYR A 25 6.89 -4.39 -0.90
C TYR A 25 6.03 -5.62 -1.24
N ARG A 26 6.57 -6.83 -1.05
CA ARG A 26 5.84 -8.08 -1.32
C ARG A 26 4.74 -8.34 -0.31
N GLY A 27 4.98 -8.05 0.95
CA GLY A 27 4.01 -8.14 2.05
C GLY A 27 2.85 -7.17 1.83
N VAL A 28 3.14 -5.90 1.51
CA VAL A 28 2.10 -4.91 1.21
C VAL A 28 1.30 -5.29 -0.04
N GLU A 29 1.98 -5.73 -1.10
CA GLU A 29 1.32 -6.26 -2.30
C GLU A 29 0.41 -7.46 -1.99
N LEU A 30 0.83 -8.36 -1.10
CA LEU A 30 0.06 -9.53 -0.69
C LEU A 30 -1.14 -9.16 0.19
N VAL A 31 -0.99 -8.25 1.16
CA VAL A 31 -2.10 -7.71 1.94
C VAL A 31 -3.13 -7.07 1.02
N PHE A 32 -2.67 -6.24 0.08
CA PHE A 32 -3.57 -5.62 -0.90
C PHE A 32 -4.31 -6.66 -1.73
N LEU A 33 -3.61 -7.71 -2.20
CA LEU A 33 -4.24 -8.82 -2.93
C LEU A 33 -5.27 -9.56 -2.07
N LEU A 34 -4.99 -9.80 -0.80
CA LEU A 34 -5.92 -10.46 0.11
C LEU A 34 -7.18 -9.63 0.34
N LEU A 35 -7.05 -8.31 0.49
CA LEU A 35 -8.18 -7.40 0.57
C LEU A 35 -9.01 -7.40 -0.71
N LEU A 36 -8.37 -7.36 -1.89
CA LEU A 36 -9.08 -7.48 -3.17
C LEU A 36 -9.78 -8.84 -3.30
N PHE A 37 -9.12 -9.92 -2.86
CA PHE A 37 -9.72 -11.24 -2.87
C PHE A 37 -10.96 -11.26 -2.00
N SER A 38 -10.91 -10.70 -0.79
CA SER A 38 -12.09 -10.56 0.09
C SER A 38 -13.22 -9.76 -0.55
N ALA A 39 -12.90 -8.64 -1.21
CA ALA A 39 -13.90 -7.72 -1.77
C ALA A 39 -14.57 -8.23 -3.06
N TYR A 40 -13.83 -8.93 -3.93
CA TYR A 40 -14.29 -9.34 -5.26
C TYR A 40 -14.45 -10.86 -5.41
N GLY A 41 -13.92 -11.65 -4.48
CA GLY A 41 -13.96 -13.10 -4.51
C GLY A 41 -15.29 -13.67 -4.03
N THR A 42 -15.61 -14.87 -4.50
CA THR A 42 -16.74 -15.68 -4.03
C THR A 42 -16.21 -16.88 -3.26
N PHE A 43 -16.54 -16.97 -1.97
CA PHE A 43 -15.98 -17.94 -1.04
C PHE A 43 -16.97 -19.05 -0.69
N SER A 44 -17.36 -19.85 -1.68
CA SER A 44 -18.16 -21.05 -1.46
C SER A 44 -17.30 -22.29 -1.47
N TRP A 45 -17.48 -23.13 -0.45
CA TRP A 45 -16.91 -24.47 -0.40
C TRP A 45 -17.83 -25.42 -1.15
N CYS A 46 -17.97 -25.27 -2.48
CA CYS A 46 -18.50 -26.25 -3.46
C CYS A 46 -19.06 -25.54 -4.70
N ASN A 47 -19.20 -26.29 -5.80
CA ASN A 47 -19.84 -25.85 -7.04
C ASN A 47 -21.31 -26.31 -7.05
N CYS A 48 -22.15 -25.71 -6.19
CA CYS A 48 -23.58 -26.01 -6.16
C CYS A 48 -24.19 -25.73 -7.55
N SER A 49 -24.90 -26.71 -8.08
CA SER A 49 -25.66 -26.62 -9.33
C SER A 49 -26.90 -27.49 -9.20
N TRP A 50 -27.98 -27.13 -9.90
CA TRP A 50 -29.17 -27.98 -9.99
C TRP A 50 -28.85 -29.38 -10.56
N ARG A 51 -27.77 -29.49 -11.37
CA ARG A 51 -27.33 -30.76 -11.97
C ARG A 51 -26.84 -31.79 -10.94
N VAL A 52 -26.47 -31.36 -9.73
CA VAL A 52 -26.07 -32.27 -8.65
C VAL A 52 -27.24 -33.18 -8.27
N ASP A 53 -28.46 -32.64 -8.30
CA ASP A 53 -29.71 -33.32 -7.95
C ASP A 53 -30.63 -33.47 -9.18
N GLN A 54 -30.05 -33.73 -10.37
CA GLN A 54 -30.82 -33.75 -11.64
C GLN A 54 -32.00 -34.74 -11.63
N LEU A 55 -31.85 -35.89 -10.95
CA LEU A 55 -32.91 -36.90 -10.82
C LEU A 55 -34.07 -36.40 -9.95
N PHE A 56 -33.79 -35.60 -8.92
CA PHE A 56 -34.81 -34.98 -8.09
C PHE A 56 -35.61 -33.93 -8.87
N TYR A 57 -34.95 -33.19 -9.77
CA TYR A 57 -35.59 -32.20 -10.63
C TYR A 57 -36.16 -32.76 -11.94
N ASN A 58 -36.19 -34.09 -12.12
CA ASN A 58 -36.65 -34.73 -13.36
C ASN A 58 -35.99 -34.19 -14.64
N ASN A 59 -34.70 -33.83 -14.56
CA ASN A 59 -33.93 -33.19 -15.65
C ASN A 59 -34.50 -31.85 -16.15
N ILE A 60 -35.35 -31.18 -15.37
CA ILE A 60 -35.88 -29.85 -15.66
C ILE A 60 -35.16 -28.84 -14.76
N GLU A 61 -34.67 -27.74 -15.32
CA GLU A 61 -33.98 -26.71 -14.53
C GLU A 61 -34.99 -25.96 -13.64
N PRO A 62 -34.87 -26.06 -12.29
CA PRO A 62 -35.72 -25.34 -11.35
C PRO A 62 -35.26 -23.89 -11.18
N LEU A 63 -36.03 -23.09 -10.45
CA LEU A 63 -35.66 -21.69 -10.20
C LEU A 63 -34.35 -21.59 -9.41
N PRO A 64 -33.50 -20.58 -9.67
CA PRO A 64 -32.19 -20.46 -9.02
C PRO A 64 -32.19 -20.51 -7.48
N TYR A 65 -33.23 -20.00 -6.84
CA TYR A 65 -33.33 -20.02 -5.37
C TYR A 65 -33.69 -21.41 -4.82
N GLU A 66 -34.46 -22.21 -5.58
CA GLU A 66 -34.97 -23.52 -5.14
C GLU A 66 -33.82 -24.51 -5.04
N TRP A 67 -33.04 -24.64 -6.11
CA TRP A 67 -31.92 -25.58 -6.12
C TRP A 67 -30.77 -25.14 -5.25
N LYS A 68 -30.54 -23.82 -5.13
CA LYS A 68 -29.50 -23.29 -4.25
C LYS A 68 -29.78 -23.62 -2.79
N THR A 69 -31.01 -23.39 -2.33
CA THR A 69 -31.41 -23.69 -0.95
C THR A 69 -31.29 -25.18 -0.64
N ARG A 70 -31.78 -26.04 -1.56
CA ARG A 70 -31.68 -27.49 -1.41
C ARG A 70 -30.22 -27.96 -1.37
N CYS A 71 -29.37 -27.44 -2.26
CA CYS A 71 -27.97 -27.82 -2.32
C CYS A 71 -27.26 -27.61 -0.97
N TYR A 72 -27.43 -26.42 -0.37
CA TYR A 72 -26.78 -26.13 0.91
C TYR A 72 -27.41 -26.87 2.10
N ASN A 73 -28.70 -27.22 2.04
CA ASN A 73 -29.35 -28.01 3.09
C ASN A 73 -28.94 -29.49 3.06
N ASN A 74 -28.88 -30.11 1.87
CA ASN A 74 -28.64 -31.54 1.74
C ASN A 74 -27.15 -31.90 1.69
N PHE A 75 -26.32 -31.02 1.14
CA PHE A 75 -24.88 -31.27 0.99
C PHE A 75 -24.04 -30.48 2.01
N TYR A 76 -24.60 -30.12 3.18
CA TYR A 76 -23.94 -29.25 4.17
C TYR A 76 -22.53 -29.70 4.61
N GLN A 77 -22.21 -31.00 4.53
CA GLN A 77 -20.89 -31.56 4.86
C GLN A 77 -19.82 -31.19 3.82
N THR A 78 -20.22 -31.01 2.56
CA THR A 78 -19.33 -30.67 1.43
C THR A 78 -19.61 -29.29 0.87
N CYS A 79 -20.72 -28.66 1.26
CA CYS A 79 -21.24 -27.39 0.76
C CYS A 79 -21.55 -26.40 1.89
N VAL A 80 -20.72 -25.37 2.03
CA VAL A 80 -20.98 -24.27 2.97
C VAL A 80 -21.39 -23.01 2.22
N LEU A 81 -22.46 -22.36 2.70
CA LEU A 81 -22.94 -21.08 2.18
C LEU A 81 -21.79 -20.06 2.15
N PRO A 82 -21.61 -19.27 1.08
CA PRO A 82 -20.56 -18.25 1.05
C PRO A 82 -20.82 -17.20 2.14
N THR A 83 -20.02 -17.28 3.21
CA THR A 83 -20.01 -16.31 4.31
C THR A 83 -18.64 -15.66 4.44
N ASN A 84 -18.56 -14.55 5.17
CA ASN A 84 -17.28 -13.90 5.48
C ASN A 84 -16.32 -14.80 6.27
N GLN A 85 -16.84 -15.79 7.01
CA GLN A 85 -16.03 -16.77 7.74
C GLN A 85 -15.28 -17.71 6.80
N ASN A 86 -15.90 -18.10 5.67
CA ASN A 86 -15.26 -18.96 4.68
C ASN A 86 -14.01 -18.31 4.08
N TYR A 87 -14.06 -17.02 3.80
CA TYR A 87 -12.88 -16.27 3.35
C TYR A 87 -11.74 -16.37 4.37
N GLY A 88 -12.03 -16.16 5.65
CA GLY A 88 -11.04 -16.22 6.72
C GLY A 88 -10.33 -17.57 6.75
N ILE A 89 -11.08 -18.67 6.72
CA ILE A 89 -10.52 -20.03 6.74
C ILE A 89 -9.71 -20.32 5.47
N MET A 90 -10.22 -19.95 4.29
CA MET A 90 -9.54 -20.20 3.01
C MET A 90 -8.27 -19.38 2.81
N SER A 91 -8.16 -18.21 3.45
CA SER A 91 -7.05 -17.27 3.25
C SER A 91 -6.11 -17.12 4.45
N PHE A 92 -6.39 -17.79 5.57
CA PHE A 92 -5.63 -17.64 6.82
C PHE A 92 -4.12 -17.86 6.66
N SER A 93 -3.71 -18.89 5.93
CA SER A 93 -2.29 -19.17 5.67
C SER A 93 -1.59 -18.04 4.92
N LEU A 94 -2.28 -17.39 3.98
CA LEU A 94 -1.75 -16.25 3.23
C LEU A 94 -1.66 -14.99 4.09
N TRP A 95 -2.61 -14.79 5.00
CA TRP A 95 -2.53 -13.71 6.00
C TRP A 95 -1.34 -13.89 6.94
N ILE A 96 -1.02 -15.11 7.36
CA ILE A 96 0.20 -15.39 8.13
C ILE A 96 1.45 -15.02 7.33
N ILE A 97 1.54 -15.44 6.07
CA ILE A 97 2.70 -15.11 5.21
C ILE A 97 2.84 -13.59 5.04
N ALA A 98 1.72 -12.90 4.80
CA ALA A 98 1.73 -11.44 4.70
C ALA A 98 2.23 -10.79 5.99
N GLY A 99 1.74 -11.26 7.14
CA GLY A 99 2.15 -10.75 8.45
C GLY A 99 3.62 -11.02 8.76
N THR A 100 4.15 -12.20 8.43
CA THR A 100 5.57 -12.52 8.66
C THR A 100 6.48 -11.68 7.78
N TRP A 101 6.14 -11.46 6.51
CA TRP A 101 6.93 -10.58 5.64
C TRP A 101 6.92 -9.11 6.09
N LEU A 102 5.85 -8.65 6.71
CA LEU A 102 5.76 -7.26 7.20
C LEU A 102 6.44 -7.08 8.55
N TRP A 103 6.23 -8.01 9.49
CA TRP A 103 6.55 -7.75 10.90
C TRP A 103 7.62 -8.64 11.51
N ALA A 104 8.08 -9.71 10.84
CA ALA A 104 9.17 -10.52 11.37
C ALA A 104 10.43 -9.70 11.70
N PRO A 105 10.88 -8.74 10.86
CA PRO A 105 12.06 -7.94 11.18
C PRO A 105 11.96 -7.20 12.52
N PHE A 106 10.76 -6.84 12.98
CA PHE A 106 10.55 -6.15 14.26
C PHE A 106 10.52 -7.12 15.45
N PHE A 107 9.87 -8.28 15.27
CA PHE A 107 9.82 -9.32 16.32
C PHE A 107 11.20 -9.89 16.64
N PHE A 108 12.07 -10.02 15.63
CA PHE A 108 13.45 -10.49 15.80
C PHE A 108 14.45 -9.37 16.10
N ASN A 109 14.00 -8.11 16.20
CA ASN A 109 14.83 -6.97 16.55
C ASN A 109 14.74 -6.67 18.06
N PRO A 110 15.84 -6.73 18.84
CA PRO A 110 15.82 -6.37 20.25
C PRO A 110 15.22 -4.99 20.49
N SER A 111 14.30 -4.88 21.45
CA SER A 111 13.62 -3.61 21.75
C SER A 111 12.90 -3.00 20.54
N GLY A 112 12.60 -3.79 19.51
CA GLY A 112 11.91 -3.33 18.29
C GLY A 112 10.43 -2.97 18.50
N LEU A 113 9.87 -3.29 19.66
CA LEU A 113 8.51 -2.95 20.10
C LEU A 113 8.51 -2.01 21.32
N ASP A 114 9.67 -1.46 21.67
CA ASP A 114 9.80 -0.53 22.79
C ASP A 114 9.46 0.90 22.35
N TRP A 115 8.55 1.56 23.06
CA TRP A 115 7.96 2.83 22.62
C TRP A 115 8.99 3.92 22.35
N ASP A 116 9.91 4.15 23.30
CA ASP A 116 10.91 5.22 23.18
C ASP A 116 11.83 4.98 21.98
N LYS A 117 12.23 3.72 21.77
CA LYS A 117 13.03 3.33 20.61
C LYS A 117 12.27 3.44 19.30
N CYS A 118 11.00 3.03 19.27
CA CYS A 118 10.18 3.14 18.07
C CYS A 118 9.96 4.61 17.65
N ILE A 119 9.86 5.56 18.60
CA ILE A 119 9.79 6.99 18.27
C ILE A 119 11.11 7.49 17.68
N ASP A 120 12.24 7.13 18.31
CA ASP A 120 13.56 7.52 17.79
C ASP A 120 13.77 7.01 16.36
N ASP A 121 13.41 5.75 16.12
CA ASP A 121 13.43 5.10 14.81
C ASP A 121 12.50 5.75 13.80
N TYR A 122 11.30 6.15 14.23
CA TYR A 122 10.37 6.90 13.39
C TYR A 122 10.99 8.21 12.91
N ASN A 123 11.59 8.98 13.82
CA ASN A 123 12.20 10.26 13.53
C ASN A 123 13.42 10.10 12.60
N ASP A 124 14.25 9.08 12.85
CA ASP A 124 15.39 8.72 11.99
C ASP A 124 14.93 8.36 10.56
N TRP A 125 13.90 7.53 10.43
CA TRP A 125 13.31 7.17 9.14
C TRP A 125 12.71 8.37 8.39
N GLN A 126 12.01 9.28 9.09
CA GLN A 126 11.50 10.50 8.46
C GLN A 126 12.64 11.39 7.97
N ASN A 127 13.71 11.54 8.77
CA ASN A 127 14.89 12.30 8.37
C ASN A 127 15.55 11.65 7.15
N TRP A 128 15.75 10.33 7.16
CA TRP A 128 16.30 9.55 6.05
C TRP A 128 15.57 9.79 4.73
N LEU A 129 14.23 9.76 4.76
CA LEU A 129 13.41 10.06 3.58
C LEU A 129 13.65 11.46 3.01
N THR A 130 14.05 12.43 3.83
CA THR A 130 14.26 13.83 3.42
C THR A 130 15.68 14.16 2.97
N THR A 131 16.67 13.40 3.43
CA THR A 131 18.08 13.60 3.11
C THR A 131 18.35 13.38 1.61
N LYS A 132 19.21 14.22 1.02
CA LYS A 132 19.58 14.19 -0.40
C LYS A 132 21.08 14.00 -0.64
N ASN A 133 21.86 13.70 0.39
CA ASN A 133 23.29 13.50 0.25
C ASN A 133 23.57 12.26 -0.62
N ASP A 134 24.64 12.27 -1.41
CA ASP A 134 24.98 11.17 -2.34
C ASP A 134 25.49 9.90 -1.63
N SER A 135 25.45 9.85 -0.30
CA SER A 135 25.78 8.65 0.47
C SER A 135 24.62 7.66 0.47
N SER A 136 24.93 6.37 0.60
CA SER A 136 23.97 5.28 0.86
C SER A 136 23.13 5.50 2.13
N GLU A 137 23.58 6.40 3.00
CA GLU A 137 22.84 6.85 4.18
C GLU A 137 21.61 7.67 3.84
N SER A 138 21.46 8.24 2.62
CA SER A 138 20.26 8.97 2.21
C SER A 138 19.27 8.08 1.46
N TRP A 139 17.98 8.47 1.43
CA TRP A 139 16.98 7.72 0.67
C TRP A 139 17.29 7.72 -0.83
N PHE A 140 17.79 8.84 -1.36
CA PHE A 140 18.14 8.96 -2.77
C PHE A 140 19.33 8.07 -3.15
N GLY A 141 20.39 8.07 -2.33
CA GLY A 141 21.56 7.22 -2.56
C GLY A 141 21.19 5.74 -2.50
N TRP A 142 20.43 5.33 -1.47
CA TRP A 142 19.89 3.97 -1.38
C TRP A 142 19.03 3.58 -2.58
N TRP A 143 18.07 4.43 -2.98
CA TRP A 143 17.18 4.16 -4.11
C TRP A 143 17.92 4.01 -5.44
N SER A 144 18.95 4.83 -5.68
CA SER A 144 19.78 4.75 -6.88
C SER A 144 20.60 3.47 -6.92
N ASN A 145 21.26 3.12 -5.81
CA ASN A 145 22.05 1.88 -5.69
C ASN A 145 21.19 0.64 -5.91
N GLU A 146 19.98 0.62 -5.35
CA GLU A 146 19.07 -0.51 -5.45
C GLU A 146 18.52 -0.71 -6.88
N LEU A 147 18.55 0.33 -7.71
CA LEU A 147 18.14 0.28 -9.12
C LEU A 147 19.31 0.20 -10.11
N GLU A 148 20.55 0.33 -9.65
CA GLU A 148 21.76 0.35 -10.48
C GLU A 148 21.88 -0.91 -11.36
N TYR A 149 21.47 -2.07 -10.83
CA TYR A 149 21.49 -3.34 -11.57
C TYR A 149 20.66 -3.28 -12.88
N LEU A 150 19.65 -2.41 -12.97
CA LEU A 150 18.84 -2.25 -14.18
C LEU A 150 19.61 -1.59 -15.31
N GLU A 151 20.57 -0.72 -15.00
CA GLU A 151 21.39 -0.02 -15.99
C GLU A 151 22.28 -1.02 -16.75
N HIS A 152 22.74 -2.06 -16.05
CA HIS A 152 23.57 -3.13 -16.59
C HIS A 152 22.78 -4.36 -17.10
N SER A 153 21.45 -4.34 -17.00
CA SER A 153 20.59 -5.47 -17.37
C SER A 153 20.30 -5.56 -18.87
N SER A 154 20.15 -6.79 -19.38
CA SER A 154 19.79 -7.03 -20.78
C SER A 154 18.38 -6.51 -21.12
N VAL A 155 18.13 -6.26 -22.41
CA VAL A 155 16.80 -5.83 -22.87
C VAL A 155 15.73 -6.88 -22.58
N SER A 156 16.06 -8.17 -22.69
CA SER A 156 15.14 -9.28 -22.38
C SER A 156 14.79 -9.33 -20.88
N ALA A 157 15.76 -9.14 -19.99
CA ALA A 157 15.52 -9.07 -18.55
C ALA A 157 14.57 -7.90 -18.21
N ARG A 158 14.78 -6.74 -18.83
CA ARG A 158 13.90 -5.57 -18.68
C ARG A 158 12.50 -5.81 -19.23
N ALA A 159 12.37 -6.51 -20.35
CA ALA A 159 11.06 -6.88 -20.90
C ALA A 159 10.27 -7.80 -19.97
N VAL A 160 10.94 -8.80 -19.36
CA VAL A 160 10.32 -9.69 -18.37
C VAL A 160 9.87 -8.91 -17.13
N GLN A 161 10.69 -7.97 -16.65
CA GLN A 161 10.30 -7.11 -15.53
C GLN A 161 9.09 -6.24 -15.86
N PHE A 162 9.07 -5.61 -17.04
CA PHE A 162 7.92 -4.84 -17.51
C PHE A 162 6.65 -5.70 -17.52
N LEU A 163 6.70 -6.88 -18.13
CA LEU A 163 5.56 -7.80 -18.21
C LEU A 163 5.03 -8.16 -16.81
N ARG A 164 5.93 -8.49 -15.87
CA ARG A 164 5.54 -8.79 -14.48
C ARG A 164 4.89 -7.59 -13.79
N LYS A 165 5.33 -6.37 -14.07
CA LYS A 165 4.79 -5.14 -13.46
C LYS A 165 3.48 -4.71 -14.12
N CYS A 166 3.18 -5.12 -15.35
CA CYS A 166 1.88 -4.89 -16.00
C CYS A 166 0.69 -5.46 -15.22
N ARG A 167 0.91 -6.42 -14.30
CA ARG A 167 -0.15 -6.91 -13.41
C ARG A 167 -0.89 -5.81 -12.64
N PHE A 168 -0.20 -4.73 -12.23
CA PHE A 168 -0.85 -3.61 -11.53
C PHE A 168 -1.83 -2.87 -12.43
N LEU A 169 -1.47 -2.71 -13.70
CA LEU A 169 -2.37 -2.15 -14.70
C LEU A 169 -3.56 -3.09 -14.96
N CYS A 170 -3.32 -4.40 -15.10
CA CYS A 170 -4.40 -5.37 -15.28
C CYS A 170 -5.39 -5.35 -14.11
N VAL A 171 -4.90 -5.26 -12.87
CA VAL A 171 -5.76 -5.14 -11.67
C VAL A 171 -6.55 -3.83 -11.69
N ALA A 172 -5.91 -2.70 -12.03
CA ALA A 172 -6.61 -1.41 -12.15
C ALA A 172 -7.72 -1.45 -13.21
N ILE A 173 -7.45 -2.07 -14.37
CA ILE A 173 -8.44 -2.28 -15.43
C ILE A 173 -9.58 -3.18 -14.93
N GLY A 174 -9.27 -4.27 -14.22
CA GLY A 174 -10.29 -5.17 -13.67
C GLY A 174 -11.22 -4.47 -12.68
N ILE A 175 -10.67 -3.69 -11.75
CA ILE A 175 -11.46 -2.88 -10.80
C ILE A 175 -12.32 -1.85 -11.55
N TYR A 176 -11.75 -1.17 -12.54
CA TYR A 176 -12.50 -0.21 -13.36
C TYR A 176 -13.68 -0.86 -14.08
N LEU A 177 -13.45 -1.97 -14.78
CA LEU A 177 -14.50 -2.66 -15.53
C LEU A 177 -15.60 -3.15 -14.60
N GLN A 178 -15.25 -3.68 -13.42
CA GLN A 178 -16.22 -4.14 -12.43
C GLN A 178 -17.03 -2.97 -11.83
N LEU A 179 -16.39 -1.83 -11.57
CA LEU A 179 -17.05 -0.61 -11.12
C LEU A 179 -18.06 -0.11 -12.17
N MET A 180 -17.61 0.02 -13.43
CA MET A 180 -18.47 0.48 -14.53
C MET A 180 -19.61 -0.50 -14.81
N TYR A 181 -19.36 -1.81 -14.71
CA TYR A 181 -20.40 -2.83 -14.83
C TYR A 181 -21.49 -2.65 -13.77
N ARG A 182 -21.10 -2.43 -12.51
CA ARG A 182 -22.07 -2.21 -11.44
C ARG A 182 -22.88 -0.93 -11.66
N LEU A 183 -22.21 0.18 -11.95
CA LEU A 183 -22.83 1.49 -12.13
C LEU A 183 -23.83 1.54 -13.30
N PHE A 184 -23.47 0.98 -14.46
CA PHE A 184 -24.27 1.14 -15.67
C PHE A 184 -25.27 0.02 -15.93
N TYR A 185 -24.99 -1.20 -15.42
CA TYR A 185 -25.82 -2.38 -15.69
C TYR A 185 -26.48 -2.90 -14.43
N LYS A 186 -25.69 -3.38 -13.45
CA LYS A 186 -26.21 -4.10 -12.29
C LYS A 186 -27.14 -3.24 -11.44
N ASP A 187 -26.72 -2.05 -11.06
CA ASP A 187 -27.46 -1.17 -10.15
C ASP A 187 -28.71 -0.57 -10.82
N GLN A 188 -28.73 -0.55 -12.16
CA GLN A 188 -29.83 -0.06 -12.99
C GLN A 188 -30.74 -1.20 -13.51
N ASN A 189 -30.46 -2.46 -13.15
CA ASN A 189 -31.12 -3.67 -13.69
C ASN A 189 -31.16 -3.72 -15.24
N LYS A 190 -30.11 -3.22 -15.90
CA LYS A 190 -30.01 -3.21 -17.36
C LYS A 190 -29.16 -4.39 -17.86
N LEU A 191 -29.62 -5.04 -18.92
CA LEU A 191 -28.86 -6.08 -19.60
C LEU A 191 -27.92 -5.47 -20.65
N ILE A 192 -26.83 -6.17 -20.93
CA ILE A 192 -25.91 -5.79 -22.00
C ILE A 192 -26.57 -6.20 -23.33
N VAL A 193 -27.08 -5.22 -24.07
CA VAL A 193 -27.68 -5.44 -25.40
C VAL A 193 -26.61 -5.23 -26.46
N PHE A 194 -26.35 -6.26 -27.28
CA PHE A 194 -25.45 -6.18 -28.42
C PHE A 194 -26.23 -6.40 -29.71
N ASP A 195 -26.77 -5.32 -30.28
CA ASP A 195 -27.38 -5.32 -31.61
C ASP A 195 -26.89 -4.12 -32.41
N LEU A 196 -25.82 -4.33 -33.17
CA LEU A 196 -25.20 -3.31 -34.02
C LEU A 196 -25.96 -3.08 -35.34
N SER A 197 -26.97 -3.91 -35.64
CA SER A 197 -27.75 -3.85 -36.89
C SER A 197 -29.01 -2.99 -36.73
N SER A 198 -29.50 -2.84 -35.50
CA SER A 198 -30.64 -1.99 -35.17
C SER A 198 -30.40 -0.52 -35.54
N LYS A 199 -31.22 0.02 -36.44
CA LYS A 199 -31.25 1.45 -36.79
C LYS A 199 -32.03 2.30 -35.79
N THR A 200 -32.56 1.71 -34.73
CA THR A 200 -33.30 2.43 -33.70
C THR A 200 -32.31 3.21 -32.83
N PRO A 201 -32.40 4.56 -32.78
CA PRO A 201 -31.34 5.39 -32.18
C PRO A 201 -31.11 5.11 -30.69
N GLY A 202 -32.14 4.73 -29.94
CA GLY A 202 -32.01 4.34 -28.53
C GLY A 202 -31.28 3.01 -28.31
N VAL A 203 -31.52 2.01 -29.17
CA VAL A 203 -30.90 0.67 -29.05
C VAL A 203 -29.44 0.72 -29.48
N PHE A 204 -29.15 1.45 -30.56
CA PHE A 204 -27.78 1.65 -31.05
C PHE A 204 -26.87 2.31 -30.00
N LEU A 205 -27.37 3.35 -29.31
CA LEU A 205 -26.61 4.04 -28.27
C LEU A 205 -26.31 3.14 -27.06
N GLU A 206 -27.29 2.33 -26.64
CA GLU A 206 -27.12 1.35 -25.54
C GLU A 206 -26.08 0.27 -25.91
N SER A 207 -26.06 -0.20 -27.16
CA SER A 207 -25.05 -1.16 -27.65
C SER A 207 -23.64 -0.57 -27.78
N LEU A 208 -23.50 0.76 -27.89
CA LEU A 208 -22.21 1.43 -27.90
C LEU A 208 -21.60 1.64 -26.50
N LYS A 209 -22.40 1.56 -25.43
CA LYS A 209 -21.93 1.85 -24.06
C LYS A 209 -20.71 1.03 -23.61
N PRO A 210 -20.62 -0.29 -23.86
CA PRO A 210 -19.41 -1.05 -23.52
C PRO A 210 -18.14 -0.50 -24.19
N PHE A 211 -18.25 -0.07 -25.45
CA PHE A 211 -17.13 0.51 -26.20
C PHE A 211 -16.75 1.90 -25.67
N ILE A 212 -17.74 2.71 -25.31
CA ILE A 212 -17.51 4.03 -24.69
C ILE A 212 -16.78 3.89 -23.36
N ILE A 213 -17.16 2.90 -22.54
CA ILE A 213 -16.48 2.61 -21.25
C ILE A 213 -15.02 2.23 -21.48
N VAL A 214 -14.73 1.32 -22.41
CA VAL A 214 -13.34 0.93 -22.73
C VAL A 214 -12.55 2.11 -23.34
N ALA A 215 -13.17 2.88 -24.22
CA ALA A 215 -12.55 4.07 -24.82
C ALA A 215 -12.22 5.13 -23.75
N ALA A 216 -13.11 5.35 -22.78
CA ALA A 216 -12.88 6.27 -21.67
C ALA A 216 -11.68 5.85 -20.82
N LEU A 217 -11.47 4.54 -20.60
CA LEU A 217 -10.28 4.03 -19.92
C LEU A 217 -8.99 4.30 -20.72
N LEU A 218 -9.01 4.10 -22.04
CA LEU A 218 -7.86 4.40 -22.90
C LEU A 218 -7.51 5.88 -22.91
N VAL A 219 -8.53 6.75 -22.97
CA VAL A 219 -8.37 8.20 -22.86
C VAL A 219 -7.79 8.59 -21.50
N LEU A 220 -8.30 8.02 -20.40
CA LEU A 220 -7.77 8.27 -19.06
C LEU A 220 -6.29 7.85 -18.95
N MET A 221 -5.94 6.69 -19.46
CA MET A 221 -4.56 6.20 -19.49
C MET A 221 -3.64 7.12 -20.30
N LEU A 222 -4.08 7.55 -21.48
CA LEU A 222 -3.35 8.53 -22.31
C LEU A 222 -3.18 9.86 -21.58
N LEU A 223 -4.24 10.37 -20.94
CA LEU A 223 -4.17 11.61 -20.17
C LEU A 223 -3.18 11.50 -19.01
N LEU A 224 -3.16 10.38 -18.28
CA LEU A 224 -2.19 10.16 -17.20
C LEU A 224 -0.74 10.16 -17.72
N VAL A 225 -0.48 9.52 -18.86
CA VAL A 225 0.84 9.53 -19.51
C VAL A 225 1.21 10.93 -19.99
N CYS A 226 0.29 11.65 -20.63
CA CYS A 226 0.49 13.02 -21.09
C CYS A 226 0.74 13.98 -19.92
N CYS A 227 -0.03 13.88 -18.83
CA CYS A 227 0.18 14.64 -17.60
C CYS A 227 1.55 14.34 -16.98
N GLY A 228 1.95 13.06 -16.92
CA GLY A 228 3.29 12.65 -16.48
C GLY A 228 4.39 13.25 -17.35
N TYR A 229 4.23 13.21 -18.68
CA TYR A 229 5.18 13.78 -19.64
C TYR A 229 5.27 15.31 -19.52
N CYS A 230 4.14 16.00 -19.44
CA CYS A 230 4.09 17.46 -19.24
C CYS A 230 4.71 17.86 -17.90
N ALA A 231 4.36 17.19 -16.80
CA ALA A 231 4.96 17.42 -15.48
C ALA A 231 6.48 17.22 -15.51
N SER A 232 6.96 16.25 -16.30
CA SER A 232 8.39 16.00 -16.46
C SER A 232 9.15 17.15 -17.13
N ARG A 233 8.55 17.77 -18.15
CA ARG A 233 9.13 18.91 -18.87
C ARG A 233 9.10 20.20 -18.06
N PHE A 234 8.02 20.44 -17.31
CA PHE A 234 7.86 21.64 -16.48
C PHE A 234 8.75 21.65 -15.23
N SER A 235 9.20 20.48 -14.76
CA SER A 235 10.04 20.37 -13.55
C SER A 235 11.41 21.04 -13.67
N LYS A 236 11.91 21.34 -14.89
CA LYS A 236 13.21 22.02 -15.07
C LYS A 236 13.17 23.55 -14.87
N ARG A 237 12.02 24.18 -14.60
CA ARG A 237 11.91 25.65 -14.62
C ARG A 237 11.43 26.35 -13.34
N SER A 238 11.38 25.69 -12.20
CA SER A 238 10.69 26.25 -11.03
C SER A 238 11.63 26.71 -9.90
N GLN A 239 12.20 27.91 -10.03
CA GLN A 239 12.45 28.79 -8.88
C GLN A 239 11.14 29.53 -8.50
N MET A 240 10.07 28.78 -8.23
CA MET A 240 8.82 29.39 -7.77
C MET A 240 8.93 29.73 -6.29
N LYS A 241 8.77 31.02 -5.95
CA LYS A 241 8.76 31.51 -4.56
C LYS A 241 7.79 30.68 -3.72
N GLN A 242 8.22 30.19 -2.55
CA GLN A 242 7.46 29.31 -1.66
C GLN A 242 6.01 29.80 -1.38
N LYS A 243 5.77 31.12 -1.32
CA LYS A 243 4.43 31.71 -1.15
C LYS A 243 3.48 31.39 -2.32
N LYS A 244 3.97 31.42 -3.57
CA LYS A 244 3.17 31.09 -4.77
C LYS A 244 2.83 29.60 -4.82
N LEU A 245 3.77 28.76 -4.38
CA LEU A 245 3.55 27.31 -4.27
C LEU A 245 2.47 26.97 -3.24
N ARG A 246 2.47 27.62 -2.06
CA ARG A 246 1.43 27.44 -1.04
C ARG A 246 0.05 27.83 -1.57
N LYS A 247 -0.06 28.95 -2.30
CA LYS A 247 -1.32 29.41 -2.91
C LYS A 247 -1.83 28.43 -3.99
N ILE A 248 -0.94 27.91 -4.83
CA ILE A 248 -1.30 26.90 -5.84
C ILE A 248 -1.76 25.59 -5.18
N LYS A 249 -1.04 25.11 -4.15
CA LYS A 249 -1.44 23.91 -3.39
C LYS A 249 -2.82 24.08 -2.75
N PHE A 250 -3.08 25.24 -2.14
CA PHE A 250 -4.38 25.54 -1.56
C PHE A 250 -5.49 25.54 -2.62
N ASN A 251 -5.29 26.21 -3.75
CA ASN A 251 -6.27 26.26 -4.83
C ASN A 251 -6.54 24.87 -5.44
N ILE A 252 -5.49 24.08 -5.68
CA ILE A 252 -5.65 22.70 -6.17
C ILE A 252 -6.40 21.86 -5.15
N SER A 253 -6.05 21.96 -3.86
CA SER A 253 -6.74 21.24 -2.79
C SER A 253 -8.21 21.63 -2.68
N PHE A 254 -8.53 22.92 -2.84
CA PHE A 254 -9.91 23.41 -2.84
C PHE A 254 -10.69 22.91 -4.06
N CYS A 255 -10.10 22.94 -5.26
CA CYS A 255 -10.73 22.38 -6.45
C CYS A 255 -10.98 20.87 -6.31
N ILE A 256 -10.01 20.12 -5.79
CA ILE A 256 -10.19 18.68 -5.52
C ILE A 256 -11.32 18.47 -4.52
N LEU A 257 -11.40 19.27 -3.45
CA LEU A 257 -12.47 19.19 -2.46
C LEU A 257 -13.84 19.44 -3.10
N VAL A 258 -13.97 20.47 -3.94
CA VAL A 258 -15.24 20.77 -4.65
C VAL A 258 -15.63 19.62 -5.59
N VAL A 259 -14.68 19.06 -6.33
CA VAL A 259 -14.92 17.91 -7.21
C VAL A 259 -15.37 16.69 -6.39
N VAL A 260 -14.74 16.42 -5.26
CA VAL A 260 -15.13 15.31 -4.36
C VAL A 260 -16.53 15.54 -3.79
N LEU A 261 -16.83 16.76 -3.32
CA LEU A 261 -18.15 17.12 -2.80
C LEU A 261 -19.24 16.97 -3.88
N PHE A 262 -18.98 17.42 -5.10
CA PHE A 262 -19.92 17.27 -6.21
C PHE A 262 -20.05 15.81 -6.66
N SER A 263 -18.98 15.03 -6.58
CA SER A 263 -19.00 13.60 -6.92
C SER A 263 -19.92 12.79 -6.00
N PHE A 264 -20.10 13.21 -4.73
CA PHE A 264 -21.05 12.56 -3.82
C PHE A 264 -22.52 12.70 -4.24
N LEU A 265 -22.86 13.61 -5.16
CA LEU A 265 -24.21 13.69 -5.71
C LEU A 265 -24.56 12.47 -6.58
N TYR A 266 -23.55 11.78 -7.12
CA TYR A 266 -23.73 10.68 -8.07
C TYR A 266 -22.99 9.40 -7.67
N LEU A 267 -21.97 9.49 -6.82
CA LEU A 267 -21.11 8.38 -6.41
C LEU A 267 -21.14 8.16 -4.91
N THR A 268 -21.18 6.89 -4.51
CA THR A 268 -21.05 6.48 -3.11
C THR A 268 -19.60 6.52 -2.65
N ILE A 269 -19.39 6.56 -1.32
CA ILE A 269 -18.03 6.53 -0.71
C ILE A 269 -17.21 5.34 -1.20
N MET A 270 -17.84 4.16 -1.33
CA MET A 270 -17.16 2.96 -1.81
C MET A 270 -16.72 3.08 -3.27
N GLN A 271 -17.54 3.69 -4.12
CA GLN A 271 -17.17 3.94 -5.52
C GLN A 271 -16.03 4.95 -5.63
N LEU A 272 -16.00 6.00 -4.79
CA LEU A 272 -14.87 6.92 -4.74
C LEU A 272 -13.57 6.26 -4.27
N PHE A 273 -13.67 5.34 -3.30
CA PHE A 273 -12.52 4.55 -2.86
C PHE A 273 -11.98 3.66 -4.00
N GLU A 274 -12.86 3.01 -4.77
CA GLU A 274 -12.45 2.22 -5.93
C GLU A 274 -11.79 3.08 -7.01
N VAL A 275 -12.32 4.27 -7.31
CA VAL A 275 -11.69 5.24 -8.23
C VAL A 275 -10.31 5.67 -7.72
N PHE A 276 -10.19 5.95 -6.42
CA PHE A 276 -8.91 6.26 -5.80
C PHE A 276 -7.90 5.11 -5.95
N LEU A 277 -8.32 3.86 -5.70
CA LEU A 277 -7.47 2.68 -5.88
C LEU A 277 -7.00 2.52 -7.33
N ILE A 278 -7.89 2.74 -8.32
CA ILE A 278 -7.53 2.69 -9.74
C ILE A 278 -6.42 3.72 -10.03
N ILE A 279 -6.57 4.96 -9.57
CA ILE A 279 -5.57 6.01 -9.78
C ILE A 279 -4.23 5.62 -9.13
N VAL A 280 -4.24 5.16 -7.89
CA VAL A 280 -3.03 4.74 -7.17
C VAL A 280 -2.30 3.62 -7.90
N LEU A 281 -3.02 2.59 -8.36
CA LEU A 281 -2.44 1.48 -9.12
C LEU A 281 -1.89 1.92 -10.48
N SER A 282 -2.60 2.79 -11.21
CA SER A 282 -2.14 3.32 -12.49
C SER A 282 -0.90 4.20 -12.34
N VAL A 283 -0.84 5.05 -11.31
CA VAL A 283 0.35 5.86 -10.99
C VAL A 283 1.53 4.96 -10.58
N TYR A 284 1.28 3.93 -9.77
CA TYR A 284 2.32 2.97 -9.38
C TYR A 284 2.87 2.23 -10.60
N TRP A 285 2.00 1.72 -11.49
CA TRP A 285 2.41 1.11 -12.74
C TRP A 285 3.25 2.05 -13.61
N PHE A 286 2.86 3.33 -13.72
CA PHE A 286 3.63 4.33 -14.44
C PHE A 286 5.04 4.53 -13.88
N VAL A 287 5.20 4.54 -12.55
CA VAL A 287 6.52 4.58 -11.89
C VAL A 287 7.34 3.34 -12.28
N GLN A 288 6.75 2.14 -12.22
CA GLN A 288 7.43 0.89 -12.61
C GLN A 288 7.85 0.92 -14.09
N PHE A 289 6.99 1.44 -14.97
CA PHE A 289 7.33 1.64 -16.38
C PHE A 289 8.51 2.60 -16.57
N ALA A 290 8.53 3.73 -15.87
CA ALA A 290 9.62 4.68 -15.94
C ALA A 290 10.96 4.09 -15.43
N ILE A 291 10.91 3.25 -14.39
CA ILE A 291 12.07 2.52 -13.86
C ILE A 291 12.64 1.58 -14.94
N VAL A 292 11.80 0.77 -15.58
CA VAL A 292 12.26 -0.15 -16.65
C VAL A 292 12.83 0.59 -17.87
N ARG A 293 12.36 1.82 -18.12
CA ARG A 293 12.89 2.71 -19.18
C ARG A 293 14.15 3.47 -18.78
N LEU A 294 14.75 3.17 -17.61
CA LEU A 294 15.93 3.86 -17.06
C LEU A 294 15.72 5.37 -16.89
N LYS A 295 14.49 5.76 -16.50
CA LYS A 295 14.11 7.15 -16.19
C LYS A 295 13.79 7.33 -14.70
N SER A 296 14.31 6.45 -13.84
CA SER A 296 14.15 6.50 -12.37
C SER A 296 14.64 7.82 -11.76
N ASN A 297 15.72 8.41 -12.29
CA ASN A 297 16.33 9.65 -11.80
C ASN A 297 15.53 10.92 -12.14
N HIS A 298 14.41 10.79 -12.87
CA HIS A 298 13.57 11.92 -13.19
C HIS A 298 12.87 12.46 -11.92
N VAL A 299 12.91 13.78 -11.68
CA VAL A 299 12.41 14.43 -10.45
C VAL A 299 10.98 14.03 -10.06
N VAL A 300 10.08 13.92 -11.05
CA VAL A 300 8.69 13.48 -10.82
C VAL A 300 8.61 12.02 -10.37
N ILE A 301 9.42 11.14 -10.95
CA ILE A 301 9.44 9.70 -10.63
C ILE A 301 10.03 9.50 -9.23
N LEU A 302 11.10 10.22 -8.90
CA LEU A 302 11.68 10.22 -7.54
C LEU A 302 10.66 10.69 -6.50
N ALA A 303 9.92 11.76 -6.77
CA ALA A 303 8.90 12.25 -5.86
C ALA A 303 7.76 11.24 -5.66
N MET A 304 7.32 10.58 -6.73
CA MET A 304 6.30 9.53 -6.67
C MET A 304 6.81 8.29 -5.93
N ALA A 305 8.00 7.77 -6.28
CA ALA A 305 8.61 6.62 -5.61
C ALA A 305 8.76 6.85 -4.10
N LYS A 306 9.30 8.01 -3.70
CA LYS A 306 9.39 8.40 -2.29
C LYS A 306 8.03 8.44 -1.59
N SER A 307 6.98 8.86 -2.28
CA SER A 307 5.63 8.87 -1.71
C SER A 307 5.08 7.45 -1.49
N PHE A 308 5.39 6.51 -2.38
CA PHE A 308 5.07 5.10 -2.22
C PHE A 308 5.87 4.49 -1.07
N ASP A 309 7.17 4.74 -0.97
CA ASP A 309 8.00 4.21 0.13
C ASP A 309 7.54 4.74 1.49
N ARG A 310 7.13 6.01 1.54
CA ARG A 310 6.48 6.58 2.73
C ARG A 310 5.18 5.85 3.07
N ALA A 311 4.33 5.56 2.08
CA ALA A 311 3.08 4.84 2.31
C ALA A 311 3.34 3.41 2.79
N VAL A 312 4.26 2.68 2.15
CA VAL A 312 4.70 1.35 2.58
C VAL A 312 5.24 1.40 4.01
N GLY A 313 6.12 2.36 4.32
CA GLY A 313 6.69 2.48 5.66
C GLY A 313 5.62 2.75 6.73
N TRP A 314 4.59 3.53 6.43
CA TRP A 314 3.45 3.70 7.34
C TRP A 314 2.60 2.43 7.49
N ILE A 315 2.39 1.67 6.42
CA ILE A 315 1.64 0.40 6.47
C ILE A 315 2.40 -0.63 7.33
N VAL A 316 3.72 -0.68 7.19
CA VAL A 316 4.59 -1.61 7.93
C VAL A 316 4.73 -1.17 9.40
N PHE A 317 5.13 0.08 9.62
CA PHE A 317 5.57 0.58 10.92
C PHE A 317 4.45 1.19 11.76
N GLY A 318 3.38 1.68 11.14
CA GLY A 318 2.23 2.25 11.86
C GLY A 318 1.61 1.27 12.87
N PRO A 319 1.33 0.01 12.50
CA PRO A 319 0.87 -1.01 13.45
C PRO A 319 1.87 -1.29 14.59
N ILE A 320 3.17 -1.26 14.29
CA ILE A 320 4.23 -1.44 15.29
C ILE A 320 4.23 -0.28 16.30
N LEU A 321 4.12 0.96 15.83
CA LEU A 321 3.98 2.14 16.71
C LEU A 321 2.73 2.05 17.58
N PHE A 322 1.59 1.61 17.02
CA PHE A 322 0.35 1.42 17.77
C PHE A 322 0.53 0.36 18.87
N ILE A 323 1.13 -0.78 18.54
CA ILE A 323 1.42 -1.85 19.50
C ILE A 323 2.37 -1.37 20.60
N ALA A 324 3.47 -0.70 20.23
CA ALA A 324 4.44 -0.19 21.19
C ALA A 324 3.81 0.83 22.17
N MET A 325 2.89 1.67 21.68
CA MET A 325 2.21 2.68 22.50
C MET A 325 1.18 2.09 23.45
N PHE A 326 0.30 1.21 22.95
CA PHE A 326 -0.85 0.71 23.72
C PHE A 326 -0.60 -0.62 24.44
N MET A 327 0.44 -1.36 24.06
CA MET A 327 0.74 -2.69 24.60
C MET A 327 2.21 -2.81 25.04
N PRO A 328 2.66 -1.99 26.01
CA PRO A 328 4.06 -1.97 26.44
C PRO A 328 4.53 -3.33 27.00
N PHE A 329 3.61 -4.15 27.53
CA PHE A 329 3.93 -5.50 28.00
C PHE A 329 4.47 -6.42 26.90
N ILE A 330 4.12 -6.16 25.63
CA ILE A 330 4.57 -6.98 24.49
C ILE A 330 6.08 -6.84 24.29
N SER A 331 6.67 -5.68 24.55
CA SER A 331 8.13 -5.51 24.52
C SER A 331 8.81 -6.43 25.55
N SER A 332 8.31 -6.46 26.80
CA SER A 332 8.86 -7.33 27.85
C SER A 332 8.60 -8.81 27.59
N PHE A 333 7.51 -9.16 26.90
CA PHE A 333 7.23 -10.52 26.47
C PHE A 333 8.20 -10.97 25.36
N GLN A 334 8.32 -10.16 24.30
CA GLN A 334 9.26 -10.38 23.20
C GLN A 334 10.67 -10.61 23.75
N GLN A 335 11.13 -9.75 24.68
CA GLN A 335 12.48 -9.84 25.20
C GLN A 335 12.76 -11.08 26.04
N ARG A 336 11.74 -11.64 26.72
CA ARG A 336 11.88 -12.86 27.53
C ARG A 336 11.79 -14.14 26.71
N VAL A 337 10.97 -14.14 25.66
CA VAL A 337 10.78 -15.31 24.80
C VAL A 337 11.91 -15.44 23.77
N MET A 338 12.31 -14.31 23.18
CA MET A 338 13.22 -14.30 22.04
C MET A 338 14.69 -14.14 22.41
N PHE A 339 14.97 -13.54 23.57
CA PHE A 339 16.33 -13.28 24.00
C PHE A 339 16.57 -13.84 25.40
N ASN A 340 17.77 -14.40 25.64
CA ASN A 340 18.13 -15.04 26.91
C ASN A 340 17.99 -14.06 28.08
N SER A 341 17.62 -14.54 29.27
CA SER A 341 17.43 -13.75 30.49
C SER A 341 18.62 -12.84 30.84
N ALA A 342 19.85 -13.30 30.58
CA ALA A 342 21.06 -12.52 30.77
C ALA A 342 21.20 -11.32 29.80
N PHE A 343 20.58 -11.40 28.62
CA PHE A 343 20.51 -10.29 27.66
C PHE A 343 19.35 -9.35 28.00
N THR A 344 18.21 -9.90 28.46
CA THR A 344 17.06 -9.12 28.95
C THR A 344 17.49 -8.21 30.11
N SER A 345 18.25 -8.75 31.08
CA SER A 345 18.76 -7.97 32.22
C SER A 345 19.77 -6.90 31.80
N GLY A 346 20.65 -7.19 30.84
CA GLY A 346 21.56 -6.20 30.25
C GLY A 346 20.82 -5.05 29.54
N LEU A 347 19.74 -5.34 28.82
CA LEU A 347 18.88 -4.33 28.19
C LEU A 347 18.16 -3.46 29.23
N GLU A 348 17.61 -4.04 30.30
CA GLU A 348 16.98 -3.29 31.40
C GLU A 348 17.98 -2.34 32.06
N VAL A 349 19.22 -2.79 32.30
CA VAL A 349 20.30 -1.96 32.83
C VAL A 349 20.66 -0.82 31.86
N SER A 350 20.73 -1.10 30.54
CA SER A 350 20.96 -0.04 29.54
C SER A 350 19.83 0.99 29.48
N LYS A 351 18.58 0.56 29.70
CA LYS A 351 17.41 1.46 29.73
C LYS A 351 17.50 2.41 30.91
N LEU A 352 17.83 1.91 32.10
CA LEU A 352 18.10 2.70 33.29
C LEU A 352 19.15 3.79 33.01
N PHE A 353 20.30 3.40 32.46
CA PHE A 353 21.35 4.36 32.12
C PHE A 353 20.95 5.34 30.99
N SER A 354 20.07 4.95 30.07
CA SER A 354 19.60 5.86 29.02
C SER A 354 18.68 6.97 29.55
N HIS A 355 17.92 6.69 30.62
CA HIS A 355 17.12 7.71 31.31
C HIS A 355 17.98 8.60 32.22
N ASP A 356 19.04 8.07 32.83
CA ASP A 356 19.95 8.84 33.69
C ASP A 356 20.85 9.84 32.93
N VAL A 357 20.92 9.74 31.59
CA VAL A 357 21.72 10.63 30.73
C VAL A 357 20.88 11.79 30.15
N ALA A 358 19.59 11.92 30.51
CA ALA A 358 18.83 13.14 30.22
C ALA A 358 19.55 14.35 30.89
N PRO A 359 19.80 15.45 30.16
CA PRO A 359 20.73 16.47 30.61
C PRO A 359 20.20 17.12 31.89
N SER A 360 20.99 17.01 32.96
CA SER A 360 20.84 17.92 34.09
C SER A 360 20.79 19.34 33.55
N HIS A 361 19.69 20.04 33.83
CA HIS A 361 19.61 21.47 33.60
C HIS A 361 20.78 22.12 34.34
N SER A 362 21.85 22.41 33.61
CA SER A 362 22.94 23.22 34.13
C SER A 362 22.39 24.64 34.29
N ILE A 363 21.95 24.93 35.52
CA ILE A 363 21.68 26.29 35.96
C ILE A 363 23.01 27.03 35.84
N LYS A 364 23.19 27.76 34.73
CA LYS A 364 24.30 28.70 34.58
C LYS A 364 24.13 29.78 35.64
N ALA A 365 24.84 29.63 36.76
CA ALA A 365 24.99 30.68 37.74
C ALA A 365 25.59 31.93 37.06
N LYS A 366 24.81 33.02 37.02
CA LYS A 366 25.29 34.34 36.58
C LYS A 366 26.39 34.80 37.55
N ARG A 367 27.63 34.93 37.04
CA ARG A 367 28.70 35.65 37.75
C ARG A 367 28.30 37.13 37.93
N PRO A 368 28.45 37.73 39.12
CA PRO A 368 28.20 39.15 39.30
C PRO A 368 29.31 39.96 38.61
N LYS A 369 28.91 40.99 37.85
CA LYS A 369 29.84 41.96 37.24
C LYS A 369 30.54 42.74 38.36
N LYS A 370 31.86 42.65 38.42
CA LYS A 370 32.72 43.51 39.25
C LYS A 370 32.57 44.97 38.76
N LYS A 371 32.05 45.84 39.62
CA LYS A 371 31.98 47.29 39.40
C LYS A 371 33.41 47.83 39.51
N LYS A 372 33.92 48.47 38.44
CA LYS A 372 35.16 49.26 38.51
C LYS A 372 34.91 50.40 39.51
N ARG A 373 35.83 50.57 40.44
CA ARG A 373 35.89 51.68 41.39
C ARG A 373 36.82 52.71 40.74
N ASP A 374 36.32 53.92 40.54
CA ASP A 374 37.11 55.08 40.15
C ASP A 374 37.99 55.47 41.34
N GLU A 375 39.30 55.56 41.09
CA GLU A 375 40.28 56.50 41.64
C GLU A 375 41.66 56.21 41.01
#